data_AF-A0A4R1XRL4-F1
#
_entry.id   AF-A0A4R1XRL4-F1
#
_cell.length_a   1.000
_cell.length_b   1.000
_cell.length_c   1.000
_cell.angle_alpha   90.00
_cell.angle_beta   90.00
_cell.angle_gamma   90.00
#
_symmetry.space_group_name_H-M   'P 1'
#
loop_
_entity.id
_entity.type
_entity.pdbx_description
1 polymer ?
#
loop_
_entity_poly.entity_id
_entity_poly.type
_entity_poly.pdbx_seq_one_letter_code
_entity_poly.pdbx_strand_id
1 'polypeptide(L)'
;MKIKTVTVDGKQYAELNDAGLPLYIHDDGKEVGFDAGSALQKISSLNAEARTHREAKEKAESALKGFEGIEDPAAAIKAMQTVKNFSDKNMVEAGEVEKIRAEAIKAVEDKYAPVVQERDGLQSQLHGELIGGGFARSKYVSEKLNAPVDMVQAMFGGRFKVEGGKRIGHDASGQPIFSRSRPGELADFDEALECMVDSYQHKDQIIKGSQANGGGFNGNTAANNSGLKRSEMSADSKAEYLKAHGQDSYLKLPK
;
A
#
# COMPACT_ATOMS: atom_id res chain seq x y z
N MET A 1 -52.39 14.44 84.24
CA MET A 1 -53.76 14.12 83.79
C MET A 1 -54.34 12.93 84.54
N LYS A 2 -55.55 13.07 85.10
CA LYS A 2 -56.31 12.00 85.78
C LYS A 2 -57.74 11.95 85.22
N ILE A 3 -58.33 10.77 85.09
CA ILE A 3 -59.72 10.65 84.64
C ILE A 3 -60.66 11.21 85.71
N LYS A 4 -61.65 11.99 85.29
CA LYS A 4 -62.72 12.49 86.16
C LYS A 4 -63.72 11.35 86.38
N THR A 5 -63.98 11.02 87.64
CA THR A 5 -64.87 9.92 88.01
C THR A 5 -66.03 10.40 88.87
N VAL A 6 -67.15 9.71 88.75
CA VAL A 6 -68.34 9.86 89.60
C VAL A 6 -68.67 8.52 90.24
N THR A 7 -69.09 8.52 91.51
CA THR A 7 -69.48 7.31 92.24
C THR A 7 -70.99 7.15 92.25
N VAL A 8 -71.49 6.01 91.77
CA VAL A 8 -72.92 5.65 91.78
C VAL A 8 -73.05 4.24 92.33
N ASP A 9 -73.88 4.06 93.36
CA ASP A 9 -74.11 2.77 94.04
C ASP A 9 -72.81 2.04 94.47
N GLY A 10 -71.82 2.80 94.92
CA GLY A 10 -70.52 2.28 95.36
C GLY A 10 -69.54 1.89 94.23
N LYS A 11 -69.89 2.11 92.96
CA LYS A 11 -69.01 1.89 91.81
C LYS A 11 -68.55 3.22 91.21
N GLN A 12 -67.30 3.29 90.76
CA GLN A 12 -66.76 4.45 90.06
C GLN A 12 -66.95 4.33 88.54
N TYR A 13 -67.45 5.40 87.94
CA TYR A 13 -67.66 5.55 86.50
C TYR A 13 -66.92 6.77 85.99
N ALA A 14 -66.47 6.74 84.73
CA ALA A 14 -65.91 7.91 84.08
C ALA A 14 -67.02 8.92 83.77
N GLU A 15 -66.76 10.21 84.04
CA GLU A 15 -67.64 11.27 83.60
C GLU A 15 -67.40 11.55 82.11
N LEU A 16 -68.48 11.65 81.33
CA LEU A 16 -68.42 11.95 79.90
C LEU A 16 -68.85 13.39 79.67
N ASN A 17 -68.27 14.05 78.66
CA ASN A 17 -68.74 15.35 78.19
C ASN A 17 -69.98 15.21 77.26
N ASP A 18 -70.49 16.34 76.77
CA ASP A 18 -71.65 16.39 75.86
C ASP A 18 -71.44 15.63 74.53
N ALA A 19 -70.19 15.37 74.16
CA ALA A 19 -69.82 14.59 72.97
C ALA A 19 -69.60 13.08 73.28
N GLY A 20 -69.86 12.64 74.51
CA GLY A 20 -69.66 11.25 74.94
C GLY A 20 -68.21 10.85 75.20
N LEU A 21 -67.28 11.80 75.28
CA LEU A 21 -65.86 11.56 75.53
C LEU A 21 -65.55 11.58 77.03
N PRO A 22 -64.72 10.66 77.55
CA PRO A 22 -64.27 10.69 78.94
C PRO A 22 -63.52 11.98 79.28
N LEU A 23 -63.89 12.62 80.39
CA LEU A 23 -63.25 13.83 80.89
C LEU A 23 -61.97 13.49 81.66
N TYR A 24 -60.89 14.18 81.33
CA TYR A 24 -59.64 14.16 82.08
C TYR A 24 -59.35 15.54 82.69
N ILE A 25 -58.89 15.54 83.94
CA ILE A 25 -58.44 16.72 84.66
C ILE A 25 -56.93 16.85 84.45
N HIS A 26 -56.51 17.95 83.84
CA HIS A 26 -55.11 18.33 83.69
C HIS A 26 -54.53 18.87 85.00
N ASP A 27 -53.21 18.98 85.04
CA ASP A 27 -52.51 19.42 86.25
C ASP A 27 -52.80 20.91 86.59
N ASP A 28 -53.34 21.68 85.64
CA ASP A 28 -53.85 23.04 85.82
C ASP A 28 -55.34 23.11 86.23
N GLY A 29 -55.97 21.96 86.49
CA GLY A 29 -57.37 21.84 86.91
C GLY A 29 -58.39 21.91 85.78
N LYS A 30 -57.97 22.08 84.51
CA LYS A 30 -58.89 22.11 83.38
C LYS A 30 -59.39 20.73 83.02
N GLU A 31 -60.67 20.66 82.64
CA GLU A 31 -61.34 19.45 82.17
C GLU A 31 -61.33 19.41 80.65
N VAL A 32 -60.83 18.31 80.07
CA VAL A 32 -60.77 18.12 78.62
C VAL A 32 -61.29 16.73 78.27
N GLY A 33 -62.16 16.64 77.26
CA GLY A 33 -62.63 15.36 76.73
C GLY A 33 -61.53 14.67 75.93
N PHE A 34 -61.24 13.41 76.24
CA PHE A 34 -60.21 12.64 75.54
C PHE A 34 -60.81 11.77 74.44
N ASP A 35 -60.47 12.08 73.19
CA ASP A 35 -60.78 11.24 72.03
C ASP A 35 -59.64 10.26 71.77
N ALA A 36 -59.83 9.01 72.19
CA ALA A 36 -58.88 7.93 71.98
C ALA A 36 -58.66 7.61 70.49
N GLY A 37 -59.69 7.75 69.64
CA GLY A 37 -59.60 7.48 68.20
C GLY A 37 -58.72 8.50 67.50
N SER A 38 -58.95 9.79 67.73
CA SER A 38 -58.13 10.87 67.18
C SER A 38 -56.68 10.82 67.70
N ALA A 39 -56.48 10.50 68.98
CA ALA A 39 -55.15 10.32 69.55
C ALA A 39 -54.37 9.19 68.87
N LEU A 40 -54.99 8.04 68.63
CA LEU A 40 -54.36 6.91 67.92
C LEU A 40 -54.03 7.25 66.46
N GLN A 41 -54.90 7.99 65.75
CA GLN A 41 -54.62 8.49 64.40
C GLN A 41 -53.41 9.44 64.40
N LYS A 42 -53.35 10.35 65.37
CA LYS A 42 -52.22 11.28 65.48
C LYS A 42 -50.91 10.54 65.76
N ILE A 43 -50.91 9.55 66.67
CA ILE A 43 -49.74 8.70 66.95
C ILE A 43 -49.28 7.95 65.69
N SER A 44 -50.22 7.37 64.94
CA SER A 44 -49.91 6.69 63.67
C SER A 44 -49.24 7.64 62.67
N SER A 45 -49.80 8.85 62.49
CA SER A 45 -49.23 9.86 61.59
C SER A 45 -47.82 10.30 61.98
N LEU A 46 -47.56 10.52 63.27
CA LEU A 46 -46.25 10.88 63.80
C LEU A 46 -45.23 9.74 63.62
N ASN A 47 -45.65 8.50 63.82
CA ASN A 47 -44.77 7.34 63.59
C ASN A 47 -44.42 7.17 62.11
N ALA A 48 -45.35 7.43 61.20
CA ALA A 48 -45.10 7.42 59.76
C ALA A 48 -44.12 8.54 59.37
N GLU A 49 -44.30 9.75 59.90
CA GLU A 49 -43.39 10.87 59.67
C GLU A 49 -41.98 10.60 60.24
N ALA A 50 -41.88 10.06 61.46
CA ALA A 50 -40.59 9.70 62.03
C ALA A 50 -39.87 8.63 61.20
N ARG A 51 -40.62 7.71 60.58
CA ARG A 51 -40.06 6.71 59.66
C ARG A 51 -39.53 7.36 58.38
N THR A 52 -40.26 8.27 57.76
CA THR A 52 -39.79 8.95 56.53
C THR A 52 -38.55 9.79 56.78
N HIS A 53 -38.45 10.47 57.93
CA HIS A 53 -37.24 11.19 58.32
C HIS A 53 -36.02 10.27 58.49
N ARG A 54 -36.21 9.08 59.09
CA ARG A 54 -35.12 8.09 59.19
C ARG A 54 -34.68 7.59 57.82
N GLU A 55 -35.62 7.22 56.96
CA GLU A 55 -35.31 6.74 55.61
C GLU A 55 -34.61 7.82 54.76
N ALA A 56 -35.04 9.09 54.88
CA ALA A 56 -34.39 10.21 54.21
C ALA A 56 -32.96 10.46 54.72
N LYS A 57 -32.75 10.36 56.04
CA LYS A 57 -31.42 10.47 56.66
C LYS A 57 -30.49 9.36 56.19
N GLU A 58 -30.92 8.10 56.23
CA GLU A 58 -30.14 6.95 55.79
C GLU A 58 -29.74 7.06 54.31
N LYS A 59 -30.67 7.55 53.47
CA LYS A 59 -30.39 7.81 52.05
C LYS A 59 -29.37 8.92 51.84
N ALA A 60 -29.47 10.02 52.59
CA ALA A 60 -28.52 11.13 52.51
C ALA A 60 -27.12 10.72 52.99
N GLU A 61 -27.03 10.01 54.11
CA GLU A 61 -25.75 9.49 54.64
C GLU A 61 -25.12 8.50 53.65
N SER A 62 -25.91 7.62 53.03
CA SER A 62 -25.43 6.69 52.00
C SER A 62 -24.89 7.40 50.76
N ALA A 63 -25.54 8.49 50.32
CA ALA A 63 -25.07 9.29 49.19
C ALA A 63 -23.79 10.07 49.52
N LEU A 64 -23.68 10.59 50.75
CA LEU A 64 -22.49 11.31 51.22
C LEU A 64 -21.28 10.39 51.39
N LYS A 65 -21.49 9.10 51.69
CA LYS A 65 -20.42 8.11 51.83
C LYS A 65 -19.51 8.01 50.61
N GLY A 66 -20.06 8.20 49.40
CA GLY A 66 -19.27 8.21 48.17
C GLY A 66 -18.28 9.37 48.04
N PHE A 67 -18.40 10.39 48.90
CA PHE A 67 -17.52 11.55 48.98
C PHE A 67 -16.61 11.52 50.23
N GLU A 68 -16.59 10.41 50.98
CA GLU A 68 -15.65 10.22 52.09
C GLU A 68 -14.20 10.40 51.60
N GLY A 69 -13.44 11.23 52.30
CA GLY A 69 -12.06 11.59 51.94
C GLY A 69 -11.91 12.88 51.11
N ILE A 70 -13.00 13.54 50.73
CA ILE A 70 -12.96 14.88 50.13
C ILE A 70 -13.16 15.93 51.23
N GLU A 71 -12.05 16.50 51.72
CA GLU A 71 -12.08 17.53 52.77
C GLU A 71 -12.56 18.90 52.25
N ASP A 72 -12.21 19.24 51.00
CA ASP A 72 -12.66 20.47 50.31
C ASP A 72 -13.29 20.12 48.95
N PRO A 73 -14.64 20.07 48.87
CA PRO A 73 -15.35 19.83 47.62
C PRO A 73 -15.04 20.83 46.52
N ALA A 74 -14.78 22.11 46.85
CA ALA A 74 -14.48 23.13 45.87
C ALA A 74 -13.07 22.92 45.27
N ALA A 75 -12.10 22.52 46.10
CA ALA A 75 -10.77 22.12 45.62
C ALA A 75 -10.83 20.87 44.74
N ALA A 76 -11.63 19.85 45.11
CA ALA A 76 -11.81 18.65 44.29
C ALA A 76 -12.40 18.97 42.91
N ILE A 77 -13.43 19.82 42.84
CA ILE A 77 -14.02 20.28 41.58
C ILE A 77 -12.98 21.03 40.73
N LYS A 78 -12.19 21.93 41.34
CA LYS A 78 -11.09 22.64 40.62
C LYS A 78 -10.02 21.69 40.11
N ALA A 79 -9.67 20.65 40.87
CA ALA A 79 -8.71 19.64 40.43
C ALA A 79 -9.24 18.87 39.21
N MET A 80 -10.52 18.46 39.22
CA MET A 80 -11.14 17.80 38.06
C MET A 80 -11.20 18.72 36.83
N GLN A 81 -11.53 20.00 37.01
CA GLN A 81 -11.47 20.99 35.92
C GLN A 81 -10.06 21.16 35.36
N THR A 82 -9.05 21.15 36.23
CA THR A 82 -7.64 21.27 35.83
C THR A 82 -7.19 20.04 35.04
N VAL A 83 -7.54 18.83 35.48
CA VAL A 83 -7.26 17.58 34.76
C VAL A 83 -7.93 17.58 33.38
N LYS A 84 -9.18 18.05 33.29
CA LYS A 84 -9.88 18.22 32.01
C LYS A 84 -9.11 19.16 31.07
N ASN A 85 -8.67 20.31 31.57
CA ASN A 85 -7.89 21.27 30.80
C ASN A 85 -6.52 20.73 30.35
N PHE A 86 -5.88 19.85 31.12
CA PHE A 86 -4.65 19.16 30.69
C PHE A 86 -4.90 18.19 29.53
N SER A 87 -6.00 17.43 29.58
CA SER A 87 -6.41 16.57 28.46
C SER A 87 -6.60 17.40 27.18
N ASP A 88 -7.31 18.52 27.29
CA ASP A 88 -7.60 19.39 26.14
C ASP A 88 -6.32 20.03 25.57
N LYS A 89 -5.40 20.49 26.42
CA LYS A 89 -4.09 21.02 25.98
C LYS A 89 -3.22 19.96 25.30
N ASN A 90 -3.13 18.76 25.87
CA ASN A 90 -2.36 17.66 25.30
C ASN A 90 -2.89 17.25 23.90
N MET A 91 -4.21 17.32 23.68
CA MET A 91 -4.79 17.04 22.36
C MET A 91 -4.45 18.12 21.32
N VAL A 92 -4.42 19.39 21.73
CA VAL A 92 -4.01 20.50 20.85
C VAL A 92 -2.52 20.39 20.50
N GLU A 93 -1.66 20.16 21.49
CA GLU A 93 -0.23 19.96 21.28
C GLU A 93 0.05 18.73 20.40
N ALA A 94 -0.68 17.62 20.59
CA ALA A 94 -0.56 16.44 19.73
C ALA A 94 -0.91 16.75 18.26
N GLY A 95 -1.98 17.52 18.01
CA GLY A 95 -2.37 17.94 16.67
C GLY A 95 -1.35 18.89 16.01
N GLU A 96 -0.72 19.78 16.78
CA GLU A 96 0.34 20.66 16.28
C GLU A 96 1.64 19.89 15.98
N VAL A 97 2.02 18.91 16.82
CA VAL A 97 3.17 18.04 16.59
C VAL A 97 3.00 17.20 15.32
N GLU A 98 1.80 16.67 15.07
CA GLU A 98 1.52 15.96 13.82
C GLU A 98 1.62 16.87 12.59
N LYS A 99 1.13 18.11 12.68
CA LYS A 99 1.28 19.09 11.59
C LYS A 99 2.75 19.42 11.32
N ILE A 100 3.55 19.68 12.35
CA ILE A 100 4.98 19.95 12.21
C ILE A 100 5.70 18.74 11.60
N ARG A 101 5.36 17.51 12.02
CA ARG A 101 5.93 16.30 11.44
C ARG A 101 5.53 16.14 9.96
N ALA A 102 4.27 16.40 9.60
CA ALA A 102 3.81 16.34 8.22
C ALA A 102 4.49 17.40 7.34
N GLU A 103 4.64 18.63 7.84
CA GLU A 103 5.36 19.70 7.15
C GLU A 103 6.85 19.38 6.99
N ALA A 104 7.49 18.76 8.01
CA ALA A 104 8.88 18.31 7.91
C ALA A 104 9.07 17.19 6.87
N ILE A 105 8.17 16.19 6.83
CA ILE A 105 8.18 15.14 5.81
C ILE A 105 8.00 15.76 4.43
N LYS A 106 7.01 16.64 4.26
CA LYS A 106 6.76 17.32 3.00
C LYS A 106 7.95 18.17 2.55
N ALA A 107 8.57 18.92 3.46
CA ALA A 107 9.76 19.70 3.14
C ALA A 107 10.96 18.84 2.72
N VAL A 108 11.08 17.63 3.27
CA VAL A 108 12.06 16.63 2.85
C VAL A 108 11.70 16.11 1.45
N GLU A 109 10.46 15.65 1.24
CA GLU A 109 9.99 15.17 -0.06
C GLU A 109 10.18 16.21 -1.17
N ASP A 110 9.78 17.45 -0.94
CA ASP A 110 9.92 18.56 -1.88
C ASP A 110 11.40 18.85 -2.23
N LYS A 111 12.32 18.65 -1.28
CA LYS A 111 13.76 18.81 -1.52
C LYS A 111 14.36 17.62 -2.28
N TYR A 112 13.93 16.40 -2.01
CA TYR A 112 14.51 15.20 -2.61
C TYR A 112 13.85 14.78 -3.92
N ALA A 113 12.59 15.16 -4.17
CA ALA A 113 11.88 14.89 -5.42
C ALA A 113 12.66 15.34 -6.68
N PRO A 114 13.18 16.59 -6.79
CA PRO A 114 13.95 17.00 -7.95
C PRO A 114 15.27 16.23 -8.08
N VAL A 115 15.93 15.92 -6.95
CA VAL A 115 17.19 15.15 -6.95
C VAL A 115 16.95 13.72 -7.43
N VAL A 116 15.84 13.10 -7.03
CA VAL A 116 15.44 11.77 -7.49
C VAL A 116 15.14 11.78 -8.99
N GLN A 117 14.40 12.77 -9.47
CA GLN A 117 14.11 12.92 -10.90
C GLN A 117 15.38 13.14 -11.73
N GLU A 118 16.30 13.98 -11.25
CA GLU A 118 17.58 14.23 -11.90
C GLU A 118 18.45 12.96 -11.91
N ARG A 119 18.54 12.26 -10.77
CA ARG A 119 19.25 10.98 -10.67
C ARG A 119 18.70 9.97 -11.68
N ASP A 120 17.39 9.79 -11.74
CA ASP A 120 16.76 8.82 -12.64
C ASP A 120 16.98 9.19 -14.11
N GLY A 121 16.93 10.49 -14.44
CA GLY A 121 17.28 11.02 -15.75
C GLY A 121 18.74 10.74 -16.12
N LEU A 122 19.69 11.10 -15.25
CA LEU A 122 21.12 10.87 -15.45
C LEU A 122 21.44 9.38 -15.53
N GLN A 123 20.79 8.54 -14.73
CA GLN A 123 20.96 7.09 -14.76
C GLN A 123 20.48 6.52 -16.10
N SER A 124 19.33 6.97 -16.59
CA SER A 124 18.83 6.57 -17.91
C SER A 124 19.79 6.96 -19.04
N GLN A 125 20.31 8.20 -19.01
CA GLN A 125 21.31 8.68 -19.96
C GLN A 125 22.60 7.85 -19.91
N LEU A 126 23.13 7.59 -18.71
CA LEU A 126 24.32 6.77 -18.52
C LEU A 126 24.12 5.35 -19.03
N HIS A 127 22.96 4.75 -18.76
CA HIS A 127 22.64 3.41 -19.25
C HIS A 127 22.60 3.39 -20.78
N GLY A 128 21.98 4.38 -21.41
CA GLY A 128 21.96 4.55 -22.86
C GLY A 128 23.36 4.65 -23.46
N GLU A 129 24.23 5.48 -22.87
CA GLU A 129 25.62 5.66 -23.32
C GLU A 129 26.46 4.38 -23.11
N LEU A 130 26.31 3.71 -21.97
CA LEU A 130 27.03 2.46 -21.69
C LEU A 130 26.68 1.39 -22.71
N ILE A 131 25.38 1.22 -23.00
CA ILE A 131 24.87 0.25 -23.97
C ILE A 131 25.32 0.62 -25.38
N GLY A 132 25.12 1.87 -25.82
CA GLY A 132 25.55 2.34 -27.14
C GLY A 132 27.06 2.22 -27.35
N GLY A 133 27.86 2.61 -26.36
CA GLY A 133 29.31 2.40 -26.37
C GLY A 133 29.72 0.92 -26.40
N GLY A 134 28.88 0.01 -25.88
CA GLY A 134 29.04 -1.43 -26.03
C GLY A 134 28.93 -1.86 -27.49
N PHE A 135 27.87 -1.44 -28.18
CA PHE A 135 27.68 -1.71 -29.62
C PHE A 135 28.79 -1.10 -30.46
N ALA A 136 29.18 0.16 -30.20
CA ALA A 136 30.23 0.85 -30.95
C ALA A 136 31.62 0.19 -30.84
N ARG A 137 31.91 -0.51 -29.73
CA ARG A 137 33.20 -1.18 -29.49
C ARG A 137 33.15 -2.71 -29.65
N SER A 138 31.99 -3.26 -30.03
CA SER A 138 31.82 -4.70 -30.16
C SER A 138 32.63 -5.25 -31.34
N LYS A 139 33.45 -6.27 -31.06
CA LYS A 139 34.17 -6.99 -32.12
C LYS A 139 33.20 -7.86 -32.90
N TYR A 140 32.23 -8.46 -32.22
CA TYR A 140 31.17 -9.21 -32.87
C TYR A 140 30.40 -8.37 -33.90
N VAL A 141 29.97 -7.15 -33.54
CA VAL A 141 29.29 -6.25 -34.48
C VAL A 141 30.19 -5.89 -35.68
N SER A 142 31.41 -5.43 -35.43
CA SER A 142 32.30 -4.95 -36.50
C SER A 142 32.81 -6.07 -37.42
N GLU A 143 33.09 -7.25 -36.88
CA GLU A 143 33.70 -8.36 -37.64
C GLU A 143 32.66 -9.33 -38.19
N LYS A 144 31.56 -9.61 -37.49
CA LYS A 144 30.61 -10.69 -37.82
C LYS A 144 29.28 -10.21 -38.40
N LEU A 145 28.87 -8.96 -38.17
CA LEU A 145 27.60 -8.43 -38.69
C LEU A 145 27.82 -7.58 -39.94
N ASN A 146 26.90 -7.68 -40.91
CA ASN A 146 26.86 -6.83 -42.10
C ASN A 146 25.94 -5.60 -41.93
N ALA A 147 25.18 -5.56 -40.82
CA ALA A 147 24.22 -4.52 -40.52
C ALA A 147 24.88 -3.28 -39.88
N PRO A 148 24.37 -2.07 -40.15
CA PRO A 148 24.77 -0.86 -39.45
C PRO A 148 24.60 -0.95 -37.93
N VAL A 149 25.55 -0.37 -37.17
CA VAL A 149 25.60 -0.47 -35.70
C VAL A 149 24.35 0.10 -35.03
N ASP A 150 23.81 1.20 -35.56
CA ASP A 150 22.59 1.85 -35.11
C ASP A 150 21.35 0.94 -35.26
N MET A 151 21.26 0.19 -36.36
CA MET A 151 20.18 -0.79 -36.56
C MET A 151 20.30 -1.97 -35.59
N VAL A 152 21.52 -2.48 -35.38
CA VAL A 152 21.76 -3.57 -34.42
C VAL A 152 21.44 -3.11 -32.99
N GLN A 153 21.86 -1.89 -32.62
CA GLN A 153 21.53 -1.30 -31.32
C GLN A 153 20.03 -1.07 -31.15
N ALA A 154 19.32 -0.61 -32.17
CA ALA A 154 17.86 -0.42 -32.10
C ALA A 154 17.13 -1.77 -31.88
N MET A 155 17.59 -2.83 -32.53
CA MET A 155 16.98 -4.17 -32.47
C MET A 155 17.27 -4.90 -31.15
N PHE A 156 18.50 -4.83 -30.65
CA PHE A 156 18.95 -5.67 -29.53
C PHE A 156 19.28 -4.85 -28.26
N GLY A 157 19.46 -3.54 -28.37
CA GLY A 157 19.88 -2.68 -27.25
C GLY A 157 18.92 -2.68 -26.07
N GLY A 158 17.61 -2.79 -26.33
CA GLY A 158 16.59 -2.89 -25.27
C GLY A 158 16.68 -4.18 -24.44
N ARG A 159 17.50 -5.16 -24.85
CA ARG A 159 17.71 -6.42 -24.13
C ARG A 159 18.94 -6.38 -23.22
N PHE A 160 19.68 -5.27 -23.23
CA PHE A 160 20.77 -5.03 -22.30
C PHE A 160 20.29 -4.16 -21.14
N LYS A 161 20.57 -4.61 -19.92
CA LYS A 161 20.36 -3.83 -18.69
C LYS A 161 21.70 -3.52 -18.06
N VAL A 162 21.80 -2.38 -17.39
CA VAL A 162 22.98 -2.03 -16.61
C VAL A 162 22.71 -2.36 -15.15
N GLU A 163 23.42 -3.35 -14.62
CA GLU A 163 23.34 -3.78 -13.22
C GLU A 163 24.74 -3.75 -12.62
N GLY A 164 24.90 -3.09 -11.47
CA GLY A 164 26.22 -2.95 -10.83
C GLY A 164 27.29 -2.30 -11.72
N GLY A 165 26.90 -1.44 -12.66
CA GLY A 165 27.80 -0.79 -13.62
C GLY A 165 28.23 -1.68 -14.79
N LYS A 166 27.73 -2.91 -14.89
CA LYS A 166 28.01 -3.84 -16.00
C LYS A 166 26.77 -4.02 -16.87
N ARG A 167 26.97 -4.16 -18.18
CA ARG A 167 25.90 -4.50 -19.12
C ARG A 167 25.65 -5.99 -19.07
N ILE A 168 24.41 -6.38 -18.78
CA ILE A 168 23.94 -7.76 -18.76
C ILE A 168 22.91 -7.91 -19.88
N GLY A 169 23.12 -8.87 -20.76
CA GLY A 169 22.18 -9.20 -21.82
C GLY A 169 21.10 -10.17 -21.32
N HIS A 170 19.87 -9.95 -21.75
CA HIS A 170 18.73 -10.81 -21.45
C HIS A 170 18.18 -11.50 -22.69
N ASP A 171 17.74 -12.74 -22.53
CA ASP A 171 17.09 -13.52 -23.57
C ASP A 171 15.66 -12.99 -23.88
N ALA A 172 14.94 -13.67 -24.79
CA ALA A 172 13.61 -13.22 -25.22
C ALA A 172 12.57 -13.38 -24.10
N SER A 173 12.89 -14.21 -23.11
CA SER A 173 12.09 -14.47 -21.90
C SER A 173 12.45 -13.51 -20.76
N GLY A 174 13.41 -12.60 -20.96
CA GLY A 174 13.90 -11.66 -19.95
C GLY A 174 14.90 -12.24 -18.95
N GLN A 175 15.41 -13.46 -19.19
CA GLN A 175 16.38 -14.11 -18.31
C GLN A 175 17.81 -13.70 -18.65
N PRO A 176 18.72 -13.56 -17.66
CA PRO A 176 20.13 -13.25 -17.93
C PRO A 176 20.78 -14.32 -18.81
N ILE A 177 21.53 -13.88 -19.82
CA ILE A 177 22.29 -14.78 -20.69
C ILE A 177 23.59 -15.17 -19.98
N PHE A 178 23.82 -16.46 -19.83
CA PHE A 178 25.05 -17.01 -19.24
C PHE A 178 26.07 -17.34 -20.33
N SER A 179 27.34 -17.25 -19.95
CA SER A 179 28.45 -17.57 -20.83
C SER A 179 28.49 -19.07 -21.12
N ARG A 180 28.65 -19.42 -22.39
CA ARG A 180 28.87 -20.79 -22.86
C ARG A 180 30.34 -21.19 -22.71
N SER A 181 31.23 -20.20 -22.78
CA SER A 181 32.67 -20.38 -22.56
C SER A 181 33.07 -20.39 -21.08
N ARG A 182 32.31 -19.71 -20.22
CA ARG A 182 32.50 -19.62 -18.77
C ARG A 182 31.24 -20.09 -18.01
N PRO A 183 31.06 -21.40 -17.78
CA PRO A 183 29.87 -21.93 -17.11
C PRO A 183 29.66 -21.32 -15.73
N GLY A 184 28.45 -20.81 -15.48
CA GLY A 184 28.07 -20.18 -14.21
C GLY A 184 28.33 -18.68 -14.13
N GLU A 185 29.02 -18.09 -15.12
CA GLU A 185 29.18 -16.64 -15.24
C GLU A 185 28.21 -16.04 -16.27
N LEU A 186 27.87 -14.77 -16.10
CA LEU A 186 27.12 -14.02 -17.11
C LEU A 186 27.93 -13.89 -18.39
N ALA A 187 27.25 -13.96 -19.53
CA ALA A 187 27.86 -13.69 -20.82
C ALA A 187 28.39 -12.26 -20.84
N ASP A 188 29.55 -12.06 -21.46
CA ASP A 188 30.00 -10.70 -21.77
C ASP A 188 29.15 -10.11 -22.90
N PHE A 189 29.38 -8.83 -23.20
CA PHE A 189 28.53 -8.10 -24.13
C PHE A 189 28.46 -8.75 -25.52
N ASP A 190 29.60 -9.21 -26.04
CA ASP A 190 29.68 -9.80 -27.38
C ASP A 190 29.05 -11.20 -27.41
N GLU A 191 29.30 -12.04 -26.40
CA GLU A 191 28.69 -13.37 -26.29
C GLU A 191 27.17 -13.31 -26.07
N ALA A 192 26.71 -12.34 -25.28
CA ALA A 192 25.29 -12.10 -25.08
C ALA A 192 24.62 -11.62 -26.38
N LEU A 193 25.25 -10.69 -27.10
CA LEU A 193 24.76 -10.20 -28.39
C LEU A 193 24.73 -11.32 -29.44
N GLU A 194 25.77 -12.16 -29.49
CA GLU A 194 25.83 -13.33 -30.35
C GLU A 194 24.67 -14.29 -30.08
N CYS A 195 24.41 -14.61 -28.81
CA CYS A 195 23.28 -15.44 -28.42
C CYS A 195 21.93 -14.84 -28.86
N MET A 196 21.75 -13.52 -28.72
CA MET A 196 20.55 -12.83 -29.17
C MET A 196 20.39 -12.89 -30.69
N VAL A 197 21.44 -12.59 -31.44
CA VAL A 197 21.45 -12.65 -32.91
C VAL A 197 21.21 -14.08 -33.39
N ASP A 198 21.78 -15.08 -32.72
CA ASP A 198 21.58 -16.48 -33.07
C ASP A 198 20.15 -16.96 -32.92
N SER A 199 19.42 -16.38 -31.96
CA SER A 199 17.99 -16.63 -31.73
C SER A 199 17.07 -15.82 -32.65
N TYR A 200 17.61 -14.89 -33.43
CA TYR A 200 16.82 -14.04 -34.33
C TYR A 200 16.43 -14.78 -35.60
N GLN A 201 15.14 -14.73 -35.96
CA GLN A 201 14.60 -15.49 -37.09
C GLN A 201 15.23 -15.12 -38.45
N HIS A 202 15.66 -13.88 -38.62
CA HIS A 202 16.27 -13.38 -39.86
C HIS A 202 17.77 -13.15 -39.72
N LYS A 203 18.46 -13.91 -38.85
CA LYS A 203 19.88 -13.72 -38.56
C LYS A 203 20.78 -13.78 -39.78
N ASP A 204 20.45 -14.63 -40.76
CA ASP A 204 21.24 -14.79 -41.99
C ASP A 204 21.29 -13.51 -42.84
N GLN A 205 20.36 -12.57 -42.61
CA GLN A 205 20.34 -11.28 -43.30
C GLN A 205 21.28 -10.26 -42.65
N ILE A 206 21.55 -10.39 -41.34
CA ILE A 206 22.34 -9.43 -40.54
C ILE A 206 23.76 -9.93 -40.22
N ILE A 207 24.01 -11.23 -40.37
CA ILE A 207 25.34 -11.84 -40.23
C ILE A 207 26.06 -11.75 -41.59
N LYS A 208 27.36 -11.46 -41.58
CA LYS A 208 28.19 -11.58 -42.79
C LYS A 208 28.13 -13.04 -43.23
N GLY A 209 27.53 -13.30 -44.40
CA GLY A 209 27.52 -14.62 -45.00
C GLY A 209 28.93 -15.22 -44.95
N SER A 210 29.02 -16.47 -44.51
CA SER A 210 30.28 -17.21 -44.44
C SER A 210 31.08 -16.92 -45.72
N GLN A 211 32.33 -16.47 -45.58
CA GLN A 211 33.31 -16.48 -46.68
C GLN A 211 33.63 -17.93 -47.05
N ALA A 212 32.63 -18.68 -47.50
CA ALA A 212 32.84 -19.77 -48.42
C ALA A 212 33.08 -19.11 -49.77
N ASN A 213 34.34 -19.14 -50.20
CA ASN A 213 34.79 -18.83 -51.55
C ASN A 213 33.89 -19.60 -52.54
N GLY A 214 32.89 -18.94 -53.12
CA GLY A 214 31.83 -19.59 -53.89
C GLY A 214 31.20 -18.61 -54.87
N GLY A 215 31.82 -18.50 -56.05
CA GLY A 215 31.19 -18.12 -57.32
C GLY A 215 30.49 -16.75 -57.37
N GLY A 216 31.19 -15.76 -57.92
CA GLY A 216 30.64 -14.42 -58.18
C GLY A 216 29.32 -14.44 -58.95
N PHE A 217 28.34 -13.73 -58.41
CA PHE A 217 27.09 -13.43 -59.09
C PHE A 217 27.10 -11.95 -59.51
N ASN A 218 27.76 -11.67 -60.63
CA ASN A 218 27.58 -10.41 -61.34
C ASN A 218 26.59 -10.66 -62.47
N GLY A 219 25.31 -10.42 -62.18
CA GLY A 219 24.28 -10.36 -63.20
C GLY A 219 24.46 -9.09 -64.02
N ASN A 220 25.12 -9.19 -65.18
CA ASN A 220 24.74 -8.36 -66.31
C ASN A 220 25.04 -9.07 -67.65
N THR A 221 23.97 -9.27 -68.38
CA THR A 221 23.83 -9.88 -69.70
C THR A 221 24.59 -9.13 -70.79
N ALA A 222 25.58 -9.79 -71.39
CA ALA A 222 25.96 -9.61 -72.80
C ALA A 222 26.70 -10.87 -73.27
N ALA A 223 25.96 -11.80 -73.88
CA ALA A 223 26.47 -13.05 -74.41
C ALA A 223 27.42 -12.77 -75.60
N ASN A 224 28.72 -12.75 -75.34
CA ASN A 224 29.76 -12.88 -76.36
C ASN A 224 30.34 -14.30 -76.28
N ASN A 225 29.72 -15.20 -77.06
CA ASN A 225 30.10 -16.60 -77.20
C ASN A 225 31.45 -16.73 -77.95
N SER A 226 32.56 -16.55 -77.23
CA SER A 226 33.93 -16.59 -77.79
C SER A 226 34.77 -17.79 -77.34
N GLY A 227 34.17 -18.79 -76.68
CA GLY A 227 34.92 -19.93 -76.11
C GLY A 227 34.88 -21.24 -76.88
N LEU A 228 34.00 -21.41 -77.88
CA LEU A 228 33.80 -22.70 -78.56
C LEU A 228 34.36 -22.65 -79.99
N LYS A 229 35.52 -23.27 -80.22
CA LYS A 229 36.04 -23.49 -81.58
C LYS A 229 35.49 -24.78 -82.17
N ARG A 230 35.23 -24.78 -83.47
CA ARG A 230 34.70 -25.95 -84.18
C ARG A 230 35.69 -27.10 -84.23
N SER A 231 37.00 -26.82 -84.28
CA SER A 231 38.07 -27.81 -84.31
C SER A 231 38.28 -28.54 -82.98
N GLU A 232 37.85 -27.93 -81.87
CA GLU A 232 38.04 -28.47 -80.52
C GLU A 232 36.78 -29.21 -80.01
N MET A 233 35.73 -29.29 -80.82
CA MET A 233 34.46 -29.89 -80.44
C MET A 233 34.41 -31.39 -80.78
N SER A 234 34.06 -32.23 -79.80
CA SER A 234 33.80 -33.65 -80.02
C SER A 234 32.53 -33.87 -80.86
N ALA A 235 32.36 -35.08 -81.40
CA ALA A 235 31.19 -35.41 -82.21
C ALA A 235 29.87 -35.25 -81.44
N ASP A 236 29.85 -35.61 -80.15
CA ASP A 236 28.68 -35.50 -79.29
C ASP A 236 28.34 -34.04 -78.97
N SER A 237 29.35 -33.24 -78.61
CA SER A 237 29.16 -31.81 -78.35
C SER A 237 28.73 -31.05 -79.61
N LYS A 238 29.16 -31.49 -80.79
CA LYS A 238 28.68 -30.96 -82.07
C LYS A 238 27.21 -31.27 -82.31
N ALA A 239 26.78 -32.51 -82.04
CA ALA A 239 25.39 -32.91 -82.22
C ALA A 239 24.46 -32.11 -81.28
N GLU A 240 24.87 -31.91 -80.03
CA GLU A 240 24.12 -31.09 -79.07
C GLU A 240 24.08 -29.61 -79.47
N TYR A 241 25.20 -29.04 -79.91
CA TYR A 241 25.27 -27.65 -80.34
C TYR A 241 24.41 -27.40 -81.59
N LEU A 242 24.45 -28.30 -82.57
CA LEU A 242 23.60 -28.22 -83.76
C LEU A 242 22.11 -28.32 -83.42
N LYS A 243 21.75 -29.15 -82.43
CA LYS A 243 20.37 -29.28 -81.97
C LYS A 243 19.88 -28.03 -81.24
N ALA A 244 20.75 -27.40 -80.45
CA ALA A 244 20.39 -26.23 -79.65
C ALA A 244 20.40 -24.91 -80.44
N HIS A 245 21.33 -24.75 -81.38
CA HIS A 245 21.60 -23.47 -82.03
C HIS A 245 21.51 -23.49 -83.57
N GLY A 246 21.35 -24.67 -84.17
CA GLY A 246 21.26 -24.85 -85.61
C GLY A 246 22.61 -24.81 -86.34
N GLN A 247 22.60 -25.24 -87.60
CA GLN A 247 23.81 -25.41 -88.40
C GLN A 247 24.49 -24.09 -88.78
N ASP A 248 23.71 -23.03 -88.99
CA ASP A 248 24.24 -21.70 -89.32
C ASP A 248 25.04 -21.08 -88.17
N SER A 249 24.60 -21.31 -86.92
CA SER A 249 25.31 -20.85 -85.72
C SER A 249 26.61 -21.63 -85.52
N TYR A 250 26.61 -22.94 -85.80
CA TYR A 250 27.82 -23.76 -85.74
C TYR A 250 28.87 -23.31 -86.75
N LEU A 251 28.47 -22.93 -87.97
CA LEU A 251 29.42 -22.46 -88.99
C LEU A 251 30.07 -21.12 -88.65
N LYS A 252 29.42 -20.29 -87.82
CA LYS A 252 29.94 -18.99 -87.35
C LYS A 252 30.94 -19.12 -86.20
N LEU A 253 31.01 -20.29 -85.55
CA LEU A 253 32.04 -20.52 -84.55
C LEU A 253 33.44 -20.48 -85.20
N PRO A 254 34.45 -19.94 -84.50
CA PRO A 254 35.83 -19.92 -84.98
C PRO A 254 36.29 -21.35 -85.27
N LYS A 255 37.07 -21.53 -86.34
CA LYS A 255 37.65 -22.84 -86.67
C LYS A 255 38.54 -23.31 -85.54
#